data_AF-A0A0H5C7F3-F1
#
_entry.id   AF-A0A0H5C7F3-F1
#
_cell.length_a   1.000
_cell.length_b   1.000
_cell.length_c   1.000
_cell.angle_alpha   90.00
_cell.angle_beta   90.00
_cell.angle_gamma   90.00
#
_symmetry.space_group_name_H-M   'P 1'
#
loop_
_entity.id
_entity.type
_entity.pdbx_description
1 polymer ?
#
loop_
_entity_poly.entity_id
_entity_poly.type
_entity_poly.pdbx_seq_one_letter_code
_entity_poly.pdbx_strand_id
1 'polypeptide(L)'
;MSALGFGGESSSDEQEETVEQWRRSVQKRSKKQQQQQQPSVVDESIYQYDEHYDRLQDERKQLKRPKVEGPRFMKNLLIAKEQRKQDKDRVEDVRAARERELEGDEYKDKEVFVTDGYKQHKTLRQGEEAKAVRVLLSTRKPSGQAEESAKAAKAADTADTADTAETTEPDVKPAISKSRLLPPLDETVVLEYRQRYLQRCVK
;
A
#
# COMPACT_ATOMS: atom_id res chain seq x y z
N MET A 1 -34.45 -0.98 -115.52
CA MET A 1 -35.66 -0.60 -114.77
C MET A 1 -35.98 -1.76 -113.84
N SER A 2 -35.46 -1.75 -112.60
CA SER A 2 -35.85 -2.73 -111.57
C SER A 2 -36.97 -2.10 -110.77
N ALA A 3 -38.18 -2.65 -110.95
CA ALA A 3 -39.41 -2.16 -110.36
C ALA A 3 -39.38 -2.29 -108.84
N LEU A 4 -39.76 -1.20 -108.17
CA LEU A 4 -40.17 -1.23 -106.77
C LEU A 4 -41.37 -2.19 -106.63
N GLY A 5 -41.17 -3.28 -105.90
CA GLY A 5 -42.24 -4.16 -105.42
C GLY A 5 -42.51 -3.89 -103.94
N PHE A 6 -43.44 -2.97 -103.68
CA PHE A 6 -44.09 -2.84 -102.37
C PHE A 6 -45.10 -3.99 -102.24
N GLY A 7 -44.78 -4.99 -101.41
CA GLY A 7 -45.65 -6.10 -101.05
C GLY A 7 -45.60 -6.31 -99.56
N GLY A 8 -46.41 -5.53 -98.82
CA GLY A 8 -46.67 -5.77 -97.41
C GLY A 8 -47.69 -6.88 -97.25
N GLU A 9 -47.22 -8.08 -96.95
CA GLU A 9 -48.04 -9.13 -96.33
C GLU A 9 -47.68 -9.17 -94.84
N SER A 10 -48.52 -8.50 -94.07
CA SER A 10 -48.49 -8.43 -92.60
C SER A 10 -48.87 -9.80 -92.03
N SER A 11 -47.87 -10.65 -91.79
CA SER A 11 -48.02 -11.85 -90.97
C SER A 11 -48.24 -11.44 -89.51
N SER A 12 -49.48 -11.50 -89.07
CA SER A 12 -49.93 -11.10 -87.73
C SER A 12 -49.24 -11.90 -86.62
N ASP A 13 -48.78 -13.11 -86.92
CA ASP A 13 -48.10 -14.01 -85.97
C ASP A 13 -46.68 -13.54 -85.60
N GLU A 14 -45.94 -12.92 -86.53
CA GLU A 14 -44.57 -12.43 -86.25
C GLU A 14 -44.55 -11.13 -85.43
N GLN A 15 -45.61 -10.32 -85.54
CA GLN A 15 -45.79 -9.12 -84.72
C GLN A 15 -46.15 -9.49 -83.27
N GLU A 16 -46.93 -10.55 -83.05
CA GLU A 16 -47.22 -11.04 -81.70
C GLU A 16 -45.98 -11.64 -81.02
N GLU A 17 -45.15 -12.39 -81.76
CA GLU A 17 -43.90 -12.93 -81.20
C GLU A 17 -42.91 -11.84 -80.74
N THR A 18 -42.76 -10.76 -81.52
CA THR A 18 -41.87 -9.64 -81.14
C THR A 18 -42.38 -8.87 -79.92
N VAL A 19 -43.70 -8.67 -79.82
CA VAL A 19 -44.34 -8.03 -78.66
C VAL A 19 -44.23 -8.93 -77.42
N GLU A 20 -44.39 -10.25 -77.57
CA GLU A 20 -44.18 -11.19 -76.47
C GLU A 20 -42.71 -11.24 -76.01
N GLN A 21 -41.76 -11.21 -76.95
CA GLN A 21 -40.33 -11.14 -76.63
C GLN A 21 -40.01 -9.86 -75.86
N TRP A 22 -40.57 -8.72 -76.28
CA TRP A 22 -40.42 -7.45 -75.56
C TRP A 22 -41.05 -7.51 -74.17
N ARG A 23 -42.28 -8.04 -74.02
CA ARG A 23 -42.93 -8.26 -72.72
C ARG A 23 -42.11 -9.17 -71.80
N ARG A 24 -41.57 -10.29 -72.32
CA ARG A 24 -40.65 -11.17 -71.58
C ARG A 24 -39.37 -10.43 -71.16
N SER A 25 -38.84 -9.57 -72.02
CA SER A 25 -37.64 -8.79 -71.71
C SER A 25 -37.90 -7.75 -70.60
N VAL A 26 -39.07 -7.10 -70.64
CA VAL A 26 -39.51 -6.13 -69.62
C VAL A 26 -39.78 -6.84 -68.30
N GLN A 27 -40.45 -8.00 -68.32
CA GLN A 27 -40.66 -8.83 -67.13
C GLN A 27 -39.35 -9.39 -66.54
N LYS A 28 -38.38 -9.76 -67.39
CA LYS A 28 -37.05 -10.17 -66.93
C LYS A 28 -36.31 -8.99 -66.28
N ARG A 29 -36.42 -7.79 -66.86
CA ARG A 29 -35.84 -6.56 -66.29
C ARG A 29 -36.51 -6.18 -64.96
N SER A 30 -37.83 -6.28 -64.85
CA SER A 30 -38.54 -5.97 -63.59
C SER A 30 -38.20 -6.97 -62.48
N LYS A 31 -38.13 -8.27 -62.79
CA LYS A 31 -37.69 -9.29 -61.83
C LYS A 31 -36.23 -9.09 -61.39
N LYS A 32 -35.34 -8.71 -62.30
CA LYS A 32 -33.95 -8.39 -61.99
C LYS A 32 -33.83 -7.15 -61.10
N GLN A 33 -34.63 -6.11 -61.37
CA GLN A 33 -34.70 -4.92 -60.52
C GLN A 33 -35.25 -5.25 -59.12
N GLN A 34 -36.30 -6.07 -59.04
CA GLN A 34 -36.83 -6.55 -57.74
C GLN A 34 -35.78 -7.36 -56.97
N GLN A 35 -35.03 -8.24 -57.62
CA GLN A 35 -33.93 -8.99 -56.98
C GLN A 35 -32.77 -8.09 -56.53
N GLN A 36 -32.49 -6.99 -57.22
CA GLN A 36 -31.45 -6.03 -56.83
C GLN A 36 -31.90 -5.10 -55.70
N GLN A 37 -33.21 -4.88 -55.56
CA GLN A 37 -33.82 -4.12 -54.47
C GLN A 37 -34.10 -4.97 -53.23
N GLN A 38 -33.96 -6.30 -53.32
CA GLN A 38 -33.89 -7.12 -52.11
C GLN A 38 -32.65 -6.68 -51.36
N PRO A 39 -32.77 -6.18 -50.11
CA PRO A 39 -31.60 -5.94 -49.29
C PRO A 39 -30.87 -7.27 -49.21
N SER A 40 -29.61 -7.31 -49.66
CA SER A 40 -28.74 -8.44 -49.38
C SER A 40 -28.88 -8.74 -47.89
N VAL A 41 -29.26 -9.96 -47.54
CA VAL A 41 -29.42 -10.38 -46.14
C VAL A 41 -28.01 -10.38 -45.53
N VAL A 42 -27.59 -9.21 -45.05
CA VAL A 42 -26.35 -9.03 -44.32
C VAL A 42 -26.67 -9.49 -42.91
N ASP A 43 -25.95 -10.51 -42.45
CA ASP A 43 -26.08 -11.00 -41.09
C ASP A 43 -25.84 -9.86 -40.10
N GLU A 44 -26.81 -9.64 -39.21
CA GLU A 44 -26.80 -8.59 -38.20
C GLU A 44 -25.61 -8.73 -37.23
N SER A 45 -25.04 -9.95 -37.12
CA SER A 45 -23.85 -10.24 -36.31
C SER A 45 -22.60 -9.49 -36.75
N ILE A 46 -22.51 -9.04 -38.01
CA ILE A 46 -21.33 -8.37 -38.57
C ILE A 46 -21.03 -7.04 -37.86
N TYR A 47 -22.04 -6.39 -37.30
CA TYR A 47 -21.91 -5.09 -36.65
C TYR A 47 -21.91 -5.15 -35.11
N GLN A 48 -21.90 -6.36 -34.51
CA GLN A 48 -21.90 -6.57 -33.06
C GLN A 48 -20.51 -6.39 -32.42
N TYR A 49 -19.84 -5.27 -32.72
CA TYR A 49 -18.48 -4.99 -32.22
C TYR A 49 -18.42 -4.84 -30.70
N ASP A 50 -19.46 -4.29 -30.09
CA ASP A 50 -19.52 -4.02 -28.65
C ASP A 50 -19.48 -5.33 -27.84
N GLU A 51 -20.29 -6.31 -28.24
CA GLU A 51 -20.35 -7.61 -27.56
C GLU A 51 -19.03 -8.38 -27.62
N HIS A 52 -18.35 -8.34 -28.78
CA HIS A 52 -17.05 -8.98 -28.93
C HIS A 52 -15.96 -8.27 -28.12
N TYR A 53 -16.01 -6.94 -28.07
CA TYR A 53 -15.10 -6.14 -27.27
C TYR A 53 -15.32 -6.36 -25.76
N ASP A 54 -16.57 -6.41 -25.32
CA ASP A 54 -16.93 -6.70 -23.94
C ASP A 54 -16.43 -8.07 -23.50
N ARG A 55 -16.61 -9.11 -24.34
CA ARG A 55 -16.04 -10.45 -24.09
C ARG A 55 -14.51 -10.40 -23.95
N LEU A 56 -13.81 -9.71 -24.86
CA LEU A 56 -12.36 -9.53 -24.79
C LEU A 56 -11.92 -8.77 -23.53
N GLN A 57 -12.68 -7.75 -23.11
CA GLN A 57 -12.39 -6.99 -21.89
C GLN A 57 -12.64 -7.80 -20.64
N ASP A 58 -13.70 -8.60 -20.60
CA ASP A 58 -14.02 -9.46 -19.48
C ASP A 58 -13.02 -10.61 -19.36
N GLU A 59 -12.63 -11.22 -20.48
CA GLU A 59 -11.50 -12.16 -20.53
C GLU A 59 -10.20 -11.50 -20.06
N ARG A 60 -9.92 -10.26 -20.49
CA ARG A 60 -8.75 -9.51 -20.04
C ARG A 60 -8.80 -9.17 -18.55
N LYS A 61 -9.98 -8.88 -17.98
CA LYS A 61 -10.18 -8.68 -16.54
C LYS A 61 -10.00 -9.99 -15.77
N GLN A 62 -10.42 -11.12 -16.32
CA GLN A 62 -10.21 -12.45 -15.73
C GLN A 62 -8.74 -12.91 -15.84
N LEU A 63 -8.05 -12.53 -16.93
CA LEU A 63 -6.62 -12.76 -17.16
C LEU A 63 -5.71 -11.78 -16.40
N LYS A 64 -6.25 -10.70 -15.81
CA LYS A 64 -5.59 -9.94 -14.73
C LYS A 64 -5.54 -10.86 -13.51
N ARG A 65 -4.52 -11.72 -13.60
CA ARG A 65 -4.00 -12.75 -12.70
C ARG A 65 -4.53 -12.64 -11.27
N PRO A 66 -4.86 -13.78 -10.62
CA PRO A 66 -5.14 -13.77 -9.19
C PRO A 66 -3.98 -13.07 -8.51
N LYS A 67 -4.31 -12.08 -7.67
CA LYS A 67 -3.40 -11.23 -6.89
C LYS A 67 -2.17 -12.04 -6.50
N VAL A 68 -1.11 -11.94 -7.32
CA VAL A 68 0.16 -12.60 -7.04
C VAL A 68 0.55 -12.02 -5.70
N GLU A 69 0.56 -12.86 -4.66
CA GLU A 69 1.01 -12.42 -3.35
C GLU A 69 2.33 -11.69 -3.57
N GLY A 70 2.37 -10.40 -3.19
CA GLY A 70 3.57 -9.58 -3.39
C GLY A 70 4.81 -10.30 -2.86
N PRO A 71 6.02 -9.86 -3.24
CA PRO A 71 7.24 -10.56 -2.86
C PRO A 71 7.25 -10.84 -1.35
N ARG A 72 7.73 -12.03 -0.96
CA ARG A 72 7.54 -12.63 0.38
C ARG A 72 7.83 -11.69 1.56
N PHE A 73 8.63 -10.64 1.35
CA PHE A 73 9.08 -9.70 2.39
C PHE A 73 8.55 -8.27 2.25
N MET A 74 7.66 -7.95 1.29
CA MET A 74 7.16 -6.58 1.11
C MET A 74 6.51 -6.03 2.38
N LYS A 75 5.71 -6.86 3.07
CA LYS A 75 5.06 -6.49 4.32
C LYS A 75 6.08 -6.10 5.39
N ASN A 76 7.13 -6.92 5.56
CA ASN A 76 8.18 -6.68 6.56
C ASN A 76 8.99 -5.42 6.24
N LEU A 77 9.24 -5.14 4.96
CA LEU A 77 9.93 -3.91 4.54
C LEU A 77 9.11 -2.66 4.86
N LEU A 78 7.79 -2.70 4.64
CA LEU A 78 6.89 -1.60 4.99
C LEU A 78 6.83 -1.38 6.51
N ILE A 79 6.69 -2.46 7.28
CA ILE A 79 6.72 -2.41 8.75
C ILE A 79 8.06 -1.83 9.25
N ALA A 80 9.19 -2.26 8.69
CA ALA A 80 10.50 -1.75 9.07
C ALA A 80 10.70 -0.27 8.69
N LYS A 81 10.09 0.18 7.58
CA LYS A 81 10.08 1.60 7.20
C LYS A 81 9.31 2.42 8.23
N GLU A 82 8.13 1.95 8.63
CA GLU A 82 7.29 2.61 9.63
C GLU A 82 7.97 2.67 11.00
N GLN A 83 8.60 1.57 11.44
CA GLN A 83 9.38 1.53 12.69
C GLN A 83 10.52 2.56 12.68
N ARG A 84 11.33 2.61 11.62
CA ARG A 84 12.41 3.61 11.52
C ARG A 84 11.91 5.04 11.50
N LYS A 85 10.73 5.28 10.92
CA LYS A 85 10.11 6.61 10.96
C LYS A 85 9.79 6.98 12.41
N GLN A 86 9.11 6.09 13.14
CA GLN A 86 8.80 6.30 14.56
C GLN A 86 10.06 6.48 15.41
N ASP A 87 11.13 5.72 15.14
CA ASP A 87 12.41 5.83 15.86
C ASP A 87 13.06 7.19 15.64
N LYS A 88 13.06 7.70 14.39
CA LYS A 88 13.56 9.05 14.08
C LYS A 88 12.80 10.12 14.84
N ASP A 89 11.47 10.04 14.81
CA ASP A 89 10.60 10.99 15.52
C ASP A 89 10.91 10.98 17.04
N ARG A 90 11.15 9.80 17.64
CA ARG A 90 11.56 9.69 19.06
C ARG A 90 12.93 10.31 19.33
N VAL A 91 13.90 10.15 18.42
CA VAL A 91 15.24 10.74 18.57
C VAL A 91 15.15 12.27 18.51
N GLU A 92 14.34 12.81 17.60
CA GLU A 92 14.09 14.25 17.50
C GLU A 92 13.40 14.78 18.76
N ASP A 93 12.41 14.07 19.30
CA ASP A 93 11.73 14.43 20.55
C ASP A 93 12.70 14.47 21.75
N VAL A 94 13.54 13.43 21.90
CA VAL A 94 14.55 13.36 22.95
C VAL A 94 15.60 14.46 22.79
N ARG A 95 16.01 14.77 21.54
CA ARG A 95 16.93 15.86 21.26
C ARG A 95 16.32 17.19 21.67
N ALA A 96 15.08 17.47 21.28
CA ALA A 96 14.39 18.70 21.63
C ALA A 96 14.16 18.83 23.15
N ALA A 97 13.92 17.72 23.86
CA ALA A 97 13.83 17.73 25.32
C ALA A 97 15.18 18.09 25.96
N ARG A 98 16.28 17.50 25.48
CA ARG A 98 17.63 17.83 25.97
C ARG A 98 18.01 19.28 25.70
N GLU A 99 17.67 19.82 24.53
CA GLU A 99 17.89 21.24 24.20
C GLU A 99 17.14 22.15 25.19
N ARG A 100 15.89 21.82 25.55
CA ARG A 100 15.13 22.57 26.56
C ARG A 100 15.72 22.48 27.96
N GLU A 101 16.23 21.32 28.35
CA GLU A 101 16.92 21.16 29.64
C GLU A 101 18.19 22.01 29.71
N LEU A 102 18.90 22.17 28.59
CA LEU A 102 20.08 23.02 28.49
C LEU A 102 19.72 24.52 28.49
N GLU A 103 18.63 24.91 27.81
CA GLU A 103 18.09 26.29 27.84
C GLU A 103 17.52 26.66 29.21
N GLY A 104 17.12 25.67 30.02
CA GLY A 104 16.72 25.83 31.41
C GLY A 104 15.63 26.89 31.61
N ASP A 105 15.99 27.97 32.30
CA ASP A 105 15.06 29.00 32.75
C ASP A 105 14.97 30.21 31.81
N GLU A 106 15.77 30.26 30.74
CA GLU A 106 15.91 31.43 29.85
C GLU A 106 14.62 31.86 29.14
N TYR A 107 13.63 30.97 29.08
CA TYR A 107 12.36 31.20 28.39
C TYR A 107 11.13 31.13 29.31
N LYS A 108 11.31 31.07 30.64
CA LYS A 108 10.19 31.03 31.60
C LYS A 108 9.32 32.28 31.58
N ASP A 109 9.93 33.44 31.31
CA ASP A 109 9.23 34.73 31.30
C ASP A 109 8.53 35.03 29.97
N LYS A 110 8.65 34.16 28.96
CA LYS A 110 8.08 34.34 27.63
C LYS A 110 6.79 33.52 27.46
N GLU A 111 5.88 34.02 26.62
CA GLU A 111 4.62 33.35 26.34
C GLU A 111 4.82 32.05 25.53
N VAL A 112 4.20 30.95 25.96
CA VAL A 112 4.30 29.63 25.31
C VAL A 112 3.11 29.41 24.37
N PHE A 113 3.36 29.48 23.06
CA PHE A 113 2.33 29.21 22.05
C PHE A 113 2.42 27.79 21.54
N VAL A 114 1.31 27.05 21.63
CA VAL A 114 1.23 25.65 21.19
C VAL A 114 0.17 25.49 20.10
N THR A 115 0.59 25.03 18.92
CA THR A 115 -0.33 24.71 17.81
C THR A 115 -1.14 23.46 18.11
N ASP A 116 -2.33 23.35 17.53
CA ASP A 116 -3.19 22.17 17.76
C ASP A 116 -2.55 20.86 17.31
N GLY A 117 -1.73 20.89 16.26
CA GLY A 117 -0.95 19.75 15.81
C GLY A 117 0.05 19.25 16.86
N TYR A 118 0.71 20.17 17.59
CA TYR A 118 1.61 19.78 18.67
C TYR A 118 0.86 19.18 19.86
N LYS A 119 -0.32 19.71 20.21
CA LYS A 119 -1.16 19.13 21.26
C LYS A 119 -1.53 17.69 20.93
N GLN A 120 -1.96 17.45 19.70
CA GLN A 120 -2.26 16.09 19.21
C GLN A 120 -1.03 15.18 19.29
N HIS A 121 0.12 15.62 18.78
CA HIS A 121 1.36 14.87 18.86
C HIS A 121 1.74 14.49 20.30
N LYS A 122 1.64 15.45 21.24
CA LYS A 122 1.93 15.23 22.66
C LYS A 122 1.00 14.18 23.29
N THR A 123 -0.30 14.24 23.00
CA THR A 123 -1.26 13.24 23.52
C THR A 123 -1.00 11.84 22.98
N LEU A 124 -0.61 11.73 21.70
CA LEU A 124 -0.24 10.46 21.09
C LEU A 124 1.00 9.87 21.77
N ARG A 125 2.02 10.68 22.04
CA ARG A 125 3.25 10.26 22.75
C ARG A 125 2.98 9.76 24.16
N GLN A 126 2.22 10.52 24.95
CA GLN A 126 1.84 10.09 26.30
C GLN A 126 1.06 8.75 26.27
N GLY A 127 0.19 8.57 25.28
CA GLY A 127 -0.53 7.31 25.08
C GLY A 127 0.37 6.13 24.68
N GLU A 128 1.39 6.37 23.86
CA GLU A 128 2.39 5.37 23.48
C GLU A 128 3.26 4.95 24.67
N GLU A 129 3.74 5.91 25.45
CA GLU A 129 4.54 5.67 26.66
C GLU A 129 3.75 4.89 27.70
N ALA A 130 2.50 5.28 27.98
CA ALA A 130 1.64 4.55 28.92
C ALA A 130 1.40 3.10 28.47
N LYS A 131 1.21 2.87 27.16
CA LYS A 131 1.10 1.52 26.60
C LYS A 131 2.40 0.75 26.71
N ALA A 132 3.55 1.38 26.43
CA ALA A 132 4.86 0.76 26.56
C ALA A 132 5.14 0.35 28.01
N VAL A 133 4.88 1.24 28.97
CA VAL A 133 4.99 0.96 30.41
C VAL A 133 4.06 -0.19 30.80
N ARG A 134 2.80 -0.19 30.35
CA ARG A 134 1.85 -1.28 30.61
C ARG A 134 2.32 -2.61 30.06
N VAL A 135 2.83 -2.63 28.82
CA VAL A 135 3.40 -3.84 28.20
C VAL A 135 4.59 -4.32 29.01
N LEU A 136 5.53 -3.45 29.36
CA LEU A 136 6.68 -3.79 30.18
C LEU A 136 6.26 -4.38 31.54
N LEU A 137 5.28 -3.76 32.22
CA LEU A 137 4.72 -4.28 33.47
C LEU A 137 4.08 -5.65 33.28
N SER A 138 3.32 -5.87 32.21
CA SER A 138 2.68 -7.16 31.92
C SER A 138 3.69 -8.26 31.55
N THR A 139 4.82 -7.91 30.96
CA THR A 139 5.89 -8.86 30.59
C THR A 139 6.81 -9.21 31.76
N ARG A 140 6.81 -8.40 32.83
CA ARG A 140 7.52 -8.73 34.07
C ARG A 140 6.73 -9.83 34.80
N LYS A 141 7.17 -11.07 34.64
CA LYS A 141 6.64 -12.22 35.39
C LYS A 141 6.77 -11.93 36.89
N PRO A 142 5.69 -12.05 37.69
CA PRO A 142 5.81 -11.89 39.14
C PRO A 142 6.72 -12.99 39.67
N SER A 143 7.82 -12.60 40.33
CA SER A 143 8.54 -13.51 41.21
C SER A 143 7.61 -13.86 42.37
N GLY A 144 7.59 -15.13 42.80
CA GLY A 144 6.59 -15.67 43.74
C GLY A 144 6.48 -14.99 45.11
N GLN A 145 7.34 -14.03 45.42
CA GLN A 145 7.26 -13.18 46.62
C GLN A 145 6.36 -11.95 46.45
N ALA A 146 5.97 -11.59 45.21
CA ALA A 146 5.05 -10.49 44.92
C ALA A 146 3.57 -10.86 45.00
N GLU A 147 3.23 -12.16 44.92
CA GLU A 147 1.83 -12.62 45.07
C GLU A 147 1.37 -12.57 46.54
N GLU A 148 2.29 -12.71 47.50
CA GLU A 148 2.00 -12.65 48.93
C GLU A 148 1.86 -11.20 49.44
N SER A 149 2.65 -10.27 48.89
CA SER A 149 2.56 -8.83 49.21
C SER A 149 1.39 -8.12 48.52
N ALA A 150 0.97 -8.54 47.32
CA ALA A 150 -0.26 -8.03 46.68
C ALA A 150 -1.53 -8.48 47.44
N LYS A 151 -1.48 -9.62 48.14
CA LYS A 151 -2.56 -10.08 49.03
C LYS A 151 -2.59 -9.33 50.36
N ALA A 152 -1.44 -8.85 50.84
CA ALA A 152 -1.33 -7.97 52.02
C ALA A 152 -1.73 -6.52 51.73
N ALA A 153 -1.40 -5.97 50.54
CA ALA A 153 -1.75 -4.59 50.16
C ALA A 153 -3.27 -4.38 50.00
N LYS A 154 -4.03 -5.43 49.62
CA LYS A 154 -5.51 -5.39 49.61
C LYS A 154 -6.15 -5.41 51.01
N ALA A 155 -5.37 -5.62 52.07
CA ALA A 155 -5.85 -5.63 53.46
C ALA A 155 -5.49 -4.36 54.25
N ALA A 156 -4.70 -3.45 53.68
CA ALA A 156 -4.17 -2.28 54.40
C ALA A 156 -4.78 -0.93 53.99
N ASP A 157 -5.72 -0.90 53.02
CA ASP A 157 -6.28 0.35 52.45
C ASP A 157 -7.38 1.01 53.33
N THR A 158 -7.29 0.85 54.64
CA THR A 158 -8.09 1.58 55.63
C THR A 158 -7.20 2.05 56.79
N ALA A 159 -6.37 3.07 56.57
CA ALA A 159 -5.94 4.03 57.59
C ALA A 159 -5.08 5.14 56.96
N ASP A 160 -5.59 6.37 57.00
CA ASP A 160 -4.82 7.61 56.83
C ASP A 160 -3.73 7.75 57.89
N THR A 161 -2.54 8.26 57.53
CA THR A 161 -1.91 9.41 58.20
C THR A 161 -0.63 9.87 57.49
N ALA A 162 -0.50 11.19 57.36
CA ALA A 162 0.68 11.92 56.94
C ALA A 162 1.82 11.81 57.98
N ASP A 163 3.08 11.85 57.54
CA ASP A 163 4.11 12.73 58.12
C ASP A 163 5.38 12.79 57.25
N THR A 164 6.29 13.64 57.71
CA THR A 164 7.29 14.46 57.03
C THR A 164 8.69 13.82 57.04
N ALA A 165 9.65 14.47 56.35
CA ALA A 165 11.12 14.33 56.47
C ALA A 165 11.72 13.10 55.73
N GLU A 166 12.91 13.10 55.13
CA GLU A 166 14.04 14.03 55.03
C GLU A 166 15.03 13.40 54.03
N THR A 167 15.72 14.24 53.27
CA THR A 167 16.68 13.87 52.22
C THR A 167 17.82 13.04 52.80
N THR A 168 17.94 11.79 52.34
CA THR A 168 19.20 11.03 52.40
C THR A 168 19.54 10.53 51.00
N GLU A 169 20.59 11.12 50.43
CA GLU A 169 21.23 10.72 49.19
C GLU A 169 21.64 9.23 49.29
N PRO A 170 21.12 8.34 48.43
CA PRO A 170 21.62 6.98 48.37
C PRO A 170 22.96 6.97 47.63
N ASP A 171 24.00 6.50 48.32
CA ASP A 171 25.34 6.26 47.81
C ASP A 171 25.29 5.34 46.55
N VAL A 172 25.29 5.94 45.36
CA VAL A 172 25.15 5.21 44.09
C VAL A 172 26.47 4.55 43.74
N LYS A 173 26.61 3.29 44.12
CA LYS A 173 27.57 2.38 43.46
C LYS A 173 27.26 2.39 41.96
N PRO A 174 28.24 2.61 41.05
CA PRO A 174 27.95 2.72 39.64
C PRO A 174 27.29 1.43 39.17
N ALA A 175 26.05 1.57 38.68
CA ALA A 175 25.32 0.46 38.10
C ALA A 175 26.15 -0.07 36.94
N ILE A 176 26.71 -1.28 37.11
CA ILE A 176 27.31 -2.04 36.02
C ILE A 176 26.16 -2.38 35.08
N SER A 177 25.89 -1.49 34.13
CA SER A 177 25.01 -1.77 33.01
C SER A 177 25.63 -2.96 32.29
N LYS A 178 24.98 -4.12 32.39
CA LYS A 178 25.32 -5.30 31.57
C LYS A 178 24.93 -4.99 30.12
N SER A 179 25.63 -4.05 29.48
CA SER A 179 25.71 -4.01 28.04
C SER A 179 26.32 -5.34 27.61
N ARG A 180 25.72 -6.02 26.65
CA ARG A 180 26.32 -7.17 25.95
C ARG A 180 27.62 -6.83 25.20
N LEU A 181 28.08 -5.60 25.31
CA LEU A 181 29.35 -5.12 24.80
C LEU A 181 30.42 -5.48 25.83
N LEU A 182 31.49 -6.13 25.37
CA LEU A 182 32.65 -6.39 26.21
C LEU A 182 33.07 -5.09 26.92
N PRO A 183 33.55 -5.18 28.17
CA PRO A 183 34.15 -4.01 28.80
C PRO A 183 35.20 -3.43 27.85
N PRO A 184 35.29 -2.10 27.72
CA PRO A 184 36.35 -1.49 26.93
C PRO A 184 37.68 -2.01 27.46
N LEU A 185 38.49 -2.58 26.57
CA LEU A 185 39.80 -3.12 26.95
C LEU A 185 40.65 -1.96 27.48
N ASP A 186 41.24 -2.17 28.65
CA ASP A 186 42.17 -1.21 29.22
C ASP A 186 43.36 -0.99 28.26
N GLU A 187 43.80 0.26 28.11
CA GLU A 187 44.86 0.63 27.17
C GLU A 187 46.15 -0.13 27.46
N THR A 188 46.40 -0.44 28.74
CA THR A 188 47.52 -1.27 29.21
C THR A 188 47.53 -2.65 28.54
N VAL A 189 46.38 -3.32 28.47
CA VAL A 189 46.22 -4.64 27.87
C VAL A 189 46.47 -4.60 26.36
N VAL A 190 46.01 -3.54 25.69
CA VAL A 190 46.25 -3.32 24.25
C VAL A 190 47.74 -3.09 23.97
N LEU A 191 48.42 -2.31 24.82
CA LEU A 191 49.84 -2.03 24.69
C LEU A 191 50.70 -3.27 24.93
N GLU A 192 50.39 -4.08 25.95
CA GLU A 192 51.08 -5.35 26.20
C GLU A 192 50.93 -6.31 25.02
N TYR A 193 49.73 -6.42 24.47
CA TYR A 193 49.47 -7.25 23.29
C TYR A 193 50.31 -6.78 22.09
N ARG A 194 50.38 -5.47 21.85
CA ARG A 194 51.20 -4.87 20.80
C ARG A 194 52.69 -5.17 21.00
N GLN A 195 53.19 -5.04 22.22
CA GLN A 195 54.59 -5.36 22.54
C GLN A 195 54.90 -6.84 22.32
N ARG A 196 54.03 -7.76 22.77
CA ARG A 196 54.20 -9.20 22.54
C ARG A 196 54.16 -9.57 21.07
N TYR A 197 53.32 -8.90 20.28
CA TYR A 197 53.25 -9.10 18.82
C TYR A 197 54.57 -8.68 18.16
N LEU A 198 55.07 -7.48 18.48
CA LEU A 198 56.35 -6.98 17.96
C LEU A 198 57.52 -7.90 18.34
N GLN A 199 57.58 -8.38 19.59
CA GLN A 199 58.61 -9.32 20.02
C GLN A 199 58.58 -10.66 19.27
N ARG A 200 57.40 -11.09 18.81
CA ARG A 200 57.23 -12.32 18.04
C ARG A 200 57.58 -12.15 16.56
N CYS A 201 57.38 -10.95 16.01
CA CYS A 201 57.74 -10.61 14.62
C CYS A 201 59.24 -10.36 14.40
N VAL A 202 60.03 -10.23 15.47
CA VAL A 202 61.48 -9.96 15.41
C VAL A 202 62.33 -11.24 15.61
N LYS A 203 61.70 -12.42 15.68
CA LYS A 203 62.36 -13.73 15.59
C LYS A 203 62.16 -14.32 14.20
#